data_AF-A0A368SA63-F1
#
_entry.id   AF-A0A368SA63-F1
#
_cell.length_a   1.000
_cell.length_b   1.000
_cell.length_c   1.000
_cell.angle_alpha   90.00
_cell.angle_beta   90.00
_cell.angle_gamma   90.00
#
_symmetry.space_group_name_H-M   'P 1'
#
loop_
_entity.id
_entity.type
_entity.pdbx_description
1 polymer ?
#
loop_
_entity_poly.entity_id
_entity_poly.type
_entity_poly.pdbx_seq_one_letter_code
_entity_poly.pdbx_strand_id
1 'polypeptide(L)'
;MIRKLCARLDVVGLNGYNYLRSQCAYDVAPSGSLASVYHLTRIQYGIDNPEEVCIKVFAQKDNPRIPSVFWVWRSADFQERESYDMVGISYDNHPSHAPPLGPPLPLITTNWIR
;
A
#
# COMPACT_ATOMS: atom_id res chain seq x y z
N MET A 1 3.72 -9.65 -13.62
CA MET A 1 2.90 -9.69 -12.39
C MET A 1 2.24 -8.34 -12.12
N ILE A 2 2.98 -7.22 -12.11
CA ILE A 2 2.46 -5.83 -12.06
C ILE A 2 1.41 -5.54 -13.15
N ARG A 3 1.66 -5.97 -14.40
CA ARG A 3 0.66 -5.88 -15.48
C ARG A 3 -0.65 -6.62 -15.18
N LYS A 4 -0.63 -7.69 -14.37
CA LYS A 4 -1.85 -8.41 -13.95
C LYS A 4 -2.56 -7.72 -12.79
N LEU A 5 -1.83 -7.00 -11.92
CA LEU A 5 -2.45 -6.15 -10.90
C LEU A 5 -3.12 -4.94 -11.55
N CYS A 6 -2.41 -4.25 -12.46
CA CYS A 6 -2.98 -3.16 -13.26
C CYS A 6 -4.14 -3.65 -14.14
N ALA A 7 -4.04 -4.83 -14.78
CA ALA A 7 -5.13 -5.37 -15.60
C ALA A 7 -6.34 -5.87 -14.79
N ARG A 8 -6.17 -6.28 -13.53
CA ARG A 8 -7.26 -6.71 -12.64
C ARG A 8 -7.89 -5.56 -11.85
N LEU A 9 -7.21 -4.41 -11.83
CA LEU A 9 -7.71 -3.12 -11.33
C LEU A 9 -8.33 -2.26 -12.44
N ASP A 10 -8.56 -2.81 -13.63
CA ASP A 10 -9.11 -2.09 -14.80
C ASP A 10 -8.22 -0.93 -15.30
N VAL A 11 -6.92 -0.94 -14.96
CA VAL A 11 -5.98 0.13 -15.28
C VAL A 11 -5.10 -0.26 -16.46
N VAL A 12 -5.70 -0.23 -17.66
CA VAL A 12 -5.02 -0.50 -18.95
C VAL A 12 -4.12 0.68 -19.40
N GLY A 13 -4.01 1.76 -18.62
CA GLY A 13 -3.47 3.05 -19.10
C GLY A 13 -2.37 3.76 -18.29
N LEU A 14 -1.62 3.11 -17.38
CA LEU A 14 -0.60 3.81 -16.55
C LEU A 14 0.70 4.22 -17.29
N ASN A 15 0.66 4.40 -18.61
CA ASN A 15 1.82 4.90 -19.35
C ASN A 15 2.16 6.34 -18.89
N GLY A 16 3.22 6.47 -18.10
CA GLY A 16 3.79 7.76 -17.68
C GLY A 16 3.51 8.17 -16.22
N TYR A 17 2.68 7.45 -15.46
CA TYR A 17 2.47 7.75 -14.04
C TYR A 17 3.63 7.22 -13.20
N ASN A 18 4.59 8.10 -12.94
CA ASN A 18 5.86 7.79 -12.29
C ASN A 18 5.90 8.18 -10.80
N TYR A 19 4.85 8.81 -10.27
CA TYR A 19 4.83 9.29 -8.90
C TYR A 19 3.57 8.84 -8.16
N LEU A 20 3.75 8.10 -7.05
CA LEU A 20 2.69 7.84 -6.08
C LEU A 20 2.71 8.96 -5.05
N ARG A 21 1.69 9.82 -5.11
CA ARG A 21 1.55 10.96 -4.19
C ARG A 21 1.06 10.50 -2.83
N SER A 22 0.02 9.68 -2.82
CA SER A 22 -0.64 9.27 -1.59
C SER A 22 -1.35 7.93 -1.80
N GLN A 23 -1.17 7.03 -0.86
CA GLN A 23 -1.97 5.86 -0.66
C GLN A 23 -2.71 6.04 0.67
N CYS A 24 -4.00 5.76 0.67
CA CYS A 24 -4.83 5.82 1.85
C CYS A 24 -5.88 4.72 1.81
N ALA A 25 -6.44 4.36 2.96
CA ALA A 25 -7.53 3.42 3.04
C ALA A 25 -8.69 3.99 3.85
N TYR A 26 -9.92 3.62 3.50
CA TYR A 26 -11.11 4.01 4.23
C TYR A 26 -12.17 2.90 4.19
N ASP A 27 -13.05 2.93 5.19
CA ASP A 27 -14.21 2.04 5.24
C ASP A 27 -15.37 2.61 4.41
N VAL A 28 -15.86 1.86 3.44
CA VAL A 28 -16.96 2.31 2.57
C VAL A 28 -18.30 2.25 3.30
N ALA A 29 -18.52 1.25 4.17
CA ALA A 29 -19.75 1.10 4.94
C ALA A 29 -19.59 0.10 6.11
N PRO A 30 -20.37 0.21 7.20
CA PRO A 30 -20.25 -0.64 8.39
C PRO A 30 -20.25 -2.15 8.11
N SER A 31 -21.08 -2.64 7.19
CA SER A 31 -21.11 -4.04 6.74
C SER A 31 -20.52 -4.26 5.33
N GLY A 32 -19.84 -3.26 4.79
CA GLY A 32 -19.42 -3.20 3.40
C GLY A 32 -17.98 -3.64 3.15
N SER A 33 -17.40 -3.08 2.10
CA SER A 33 -16.00 -3.30 1.72
C SER A 33 -15.11 -2.20 2.30
N LEU A 34 -13.83 -2.52 2.48
CA LEU A 34 -12.79 -1.53 2.66
C LEU A 34 -12.32 -1.06 1.27
N ALA A 35 -11.89 0.19 1.18
CA ALA A 35 -11.30 0.75 -0.02
C ALA A 35 -9.87 1.19 0.26
N SER A 36 -8.91 0.71 -0.53
CA SER A 36 -7.56 1.26 -0.62
C SER A 36 -7.46 2.12 -1.87
N VAL A 37 -7.03 3.36 -1.71
CA VAL A 37 -6.97 4.37 -2.75
C VAL A 37 -5.53 4.76 -3.01
N TYR A 38 -5.19 4.88 -4.29
CA TYR A 38 -3.86 5.26 -4.76
C TYR A 38 -3.99 6.49 -5.66
N HIS A 39 -3.38 7.59 -5.23
CA HIS A 39 -3.26 8.83 -6.00
C HIS A 39 -1.93 8.85 -6.74
N LEU A 40 -2.00 8.66 -8.06
CA LEU A 40 -0.85 8.68 -8.95
C LEU A 40 -0.81 9.98 -9.72
N THR A 41 0.39 10.51 -9.93
CA THR A 41 0.64 11.71 -10.70
C THR A 41 1.67 11.40 -11.78
N ARG A 42 1.44 11.93 -12.98
CA ARG A 42 2.41 11.92 -14.07
C ARG A 42 3.28 13.17 -13.99
N ILE A 43 4.47 13.03 -13.42
CA ILE A 43 5.44 14.12 -13.32
C ILE A 43 6.30 14.15 -14.58
N GLN A 44 6.27 15.30 -15.27
CA GLN A 44 7.11 15.61 -16.41
C GLN A 44 7.71 17.00 -16.22
N TYR A 45 8.93 17.20 -16.72
CA TYR A 45 9.63 18.48 -16.61
C TYR A 45 8.91 19.56 -17.42
N GLY A 46 8.76 20.76 -16.84
CA GLY A 46 8.16 21.91 -17.53
C GLY A 46 6.63 21.87 -17.67
N ILE A 47 5.94 21.02 -16.89
CA ILE A 47 4.48 21.02 -16.80
C ILE A 47 4.05 21.58 -15.44
N ASP A 48 3.29 22.68 -15.45
CA ASP A 48 2.79 23.32 -14.23
C ASP A 48 1.55 22.62 -13.64
N ASN A 49 0.81 21.85 -14.46
CA ASN A 49 -0.36 21.09 -14.03
C ASN A 49 -0.27 19.61 -14.48
N PRO A 50 0.38 18.75 -13.67
CA PRO A 50 0.55 17.35 -14.02
C PRO A 50 -0.78 16.59 -13.99
N GLU A 51 -0.92 15.60 -14.87
CA GLU A 51 -2.10 14.73 -14.88
C GLU A 51 -2.10 13.82 -13.64
N GLU A 52 -3.27 13.70 -13.02
CA GLU A 52 -3.48 12.89 -11.83
C GLU A 52 -4.54 11.82 -12.09
N VAL A 53 -4.34 10.64 -11.52
CA VAL A 53 -5.32 9.55 -11.53
C VAL A 53 -5.46 8.99 -10.13
N CYS A 54 -6.70 8.69 -9.76
CA CYS A 54 -7.05 8.07 -8.50
C CYS A 54 -7.57 6.65 -8.78
N ILE A 55 -6.87 5.65 -8.25
CA ILE A 55 -7.26 4.25 -8.37
C ILE A 55 -7.86 3.84 -7.04
N LYS A 56 -9.07 3.27 -7.07
CA LYS A 56 -9.74 2.72 -5.88
C LYS A 56 -9.81 1.21 -6.00
N VAL A 57 -9.32 0.54 -4.97
CA VAL A 57 -9.30 -0.92 -4.86
C VAL A 57 -10.20 -1.31 -3.71
N PHE A 58 -11.24 -2.09 -3.99
CA PHE A 58 -12.16 -2.57 -2.97
C PHE A 58 -11.74 -3.96 -2.49
N ALA A 59 -11.75 -4.14 -1.17
CA ALA A 59 -11.50 -5.42 -0.52
C ALA A 59 -12.63 -5.73 0.47
N GLN A 60 -13.05 -6.99 0.52
CA GLN A 60 -14.10 -7.42 1.46
C GLN A 60 -13.57 -7.43 2.89
N LYS A 61 -14.37 -6.96 3.86
CA LYS A 61 -14.00 -6.90 5.27
C LYS A 61 -13.66 -8.26 5.90
N ASP A 62 -14.25 -9.35 5.40
CA ASP A 62 -13.99 -10.69 5.95
C ASP A 62 -12.56 -11.17 5.67
N ASN A 63 -11.97 -10.71 4.57
CA ASN A 63 -10.60 -11.05 4.20
C ASN A 63 -9.98 -9.91 3.36
N PRO A 64 -9.65 -8.76 3.99
CA PRO A 64 -9.28 -7.55 3.27
C PRO A 64 -7.82 -7.62 2.81
N ARG A 65 -7.56 -8.42 1.77
CA ARG A 65 -6.23 -8.59 1.18
C ARG A 65 -6.11 -7.89 -0.15
N ILE A 66 -5.08 -7.06 -0.29
CA ILE A 66 -4.76 -6.34 -1.51
C ILE A 66 -3.28 -6.57 -1.83
N PRO A 67 -2.91 -6.78 -3.10
CA PRO A 67 -1.48 -6.87 -3.44
C PRO A 67 -0.78 -5.52 -3.25
N SER A 68 0.34 -5.52 -2.53
CA SER A 68 1.16 -4.33 -2.28
C SER A 68 1.70 -3.72 -3.59
N VAL A 69 1.76 -2.40 -3.63
CA VAL A 69 2.41 -1.66 -4.73
C VAL A 69 3.83 -1.20 -4.41
N PHE A 70 4.38 -1.57 -3.24
CA PHE A 70 5.72 -1.19 -2.77
C PHE A 70 6.84 -1.45 -3.78
N TRP A 71 6.77 -2.55 -4.53
CA TRP A 71 7.77 -2.90 -5.54
C TRP A 71 7.75 -2.00 -6.77
N VAL A 72 6.67 -1.24 -6.97
CA VAL A 72 6.53 -0.24 -8.02
C VAL A 72 6.87 1.14 -7.46
N TRP A 73 6.24 1.51 -6.35
CA TRP A 73 6.46 2.79 -5.68
C TRP A 73 6.90 2.54 -4.24
N ARG A 74 8.19 2.78 -3.98
CA ARG A 74 8.77 2.62 -2.64
C ARG A 74 8.12 3.54 -1.59
N SER A 75 7.52 4.65 -2.01
CA SER A 75 6.77 5.56 -1.12
C SER A 75 5.53 4.91 -0.47
N ALA A 76 5.06 3.78 -1.02
CA ALA A 76 3.94 3.03 -0.45
C ALA A 76 4.26 2.34 0.88
N ASP A 77 5.54 2.20 1.27
CA ASP A 77 5.96 1.43 2.46
C ASP A 77 5.24 1.87 3.74
N PHE A 78 5.35 3.16 4.07
CA PHE A 78 4.73 3.71 5.27
C PHE A 78 3.21 3.81 5.13
N GLN A 79 2.72 4.15 3.94
CA GLN A 79 1.29 4.41 3.69
C GLN A 79 0.47 3.11 3.75
N GLU A 80 0.96 2.03 3.13
CA GLU A 80 0.33 0.71 3.19
C GLU A 80 0.37 0.15 4.62
N ARG A 81 1.46 0.40 5.36
CA ARG A 81 1.54 0.04 6.78
C ARG A 81 0.54 0.83 7.64
N GLU A 82 0.42 2.13 7.42
CA GLU A 82 -0.55 2.97 8.12
C GLU A 82 -1.99 2.51 7.83
N SER A 83 -2.28 2.15 6.58
CA SER A 83 -3.57 1.59 6.16
C SER A 83 -3.87 0.22 6.81
N TYR A 84 -2.85 -0.60 7.02
CA TYR A 84 -2.99 -1.84 7.80
C TYR A 84 -3.27 -1.55 9.28
N ASP A 85 -2.50 -0.65 9.89
CA ASP A 85 -2.62 -0.33 11.32
C ASP A 85 -3.95 0.36 11.65
N MET A 86 -4.47 1.21 10.76
CA MET A 86 -5.73 1.93 10.96
C MET A 86 -6.98 1.16 10.55
N VAL A 87 -6.95 0.51 9.38
CA VAL A 87 -8.16 -0.05 8.73
C VAL A 87 -8.13 -1.57 8.65
N GLY A 88 -6.97 -2.19 8.89
CA GLY A 88 -6.81 -3.65 8.88
C GLY A 88 -6.63 -4.28 7.50
N ILE A 89 -6.38 -3.48 6.45
CA ILE A 89 -6.13 -4.03 5.10
C ILE A 89 -4.75 -4.67 5.05
N SER A 90 -4.68 -5.97 4.74
CA SER A 90 -3.42 -6.70 4.59
C SER A 90 -2.86 -6.56 3.18
N TYR A 91 -1.60 -6.13 3.07
CA TYR A 91 -0.92 -5.94 1.79
C TYR A 91 0.01 -7.12 1.46
N ASP A 92 -0.39 -7.95 0.50
CA ASP A 92 0.37 -9.14 0.10
C ASP A 92 1.70 -8.74 -0.58
N ASN A 93 2.78 -9.43 -0.23
CA ASN A 93 4.15 -9.20 -0.73
C ASN A 93 4.80 -7.86 -0.29
N HIS A 94 4.28 -7.23 0.77
CA HIS A 94 4.91 -6.05 1.38
C HIS A 94 6.13 -6.44 2.24
N PRO A 95 7.29 -5.75 2.13
CA PRO A 95 8.51 -6.08 2.87
C PRO A 95 8.33 -5.99 4.40
N SER A 96 7.57 -5.00 4.89
CA SER A 96 7.32 -4.80 6.33
C SER A 96 6.42 -5.88 6.95
N HIS A 97 5.77 -6.73 6.15
CA HIS A 97 4.94 -7.85 6.63
C HIS A 97 5.67 -9.18 6.54
N ALA A 98 6.90 -9.20 6.00
CA ALA A 98 7.81 -10.31 6.21
C ALA A 98 8.32 -10.26 7.66
N PRO A 99 8.47 -11.41 8.35
CA PRO A 99 9.19 -11.45 9.62
C PRO A 99 10.54 -10.75 9.44
N PRO A 100 11.00 -9.93 10.41
CA PRO A 100 12.32 -9.32 10.30
C PRO A 100 13.33 -10.42 10.02
N LEU A 101 14.14 -10.26 8.97
CA LEU A 101 15.23 -11.18 8.65
C LEU A 101 16.24 -11.14 9.81
N GLY A 102 16.02 -12.00 10.80
CA GLY A 102 16.89 -12.23 11.93
C GLY A 102 16.31 -13.32 12.83
N PRO A 103 17.14 -14.21 13.40
CA PRO A 103 16.68 -15.02 14.53
C PRO A 103 16.14 -14.08 15.61
N PRO A 104 15.13 -14.50 16.40
CA PRO A 104 14.57 -13.66 17.45
C PRO A 104 15.71 -13.12 18.30
N LEU A 105 15.77 -11.80 18.45
CA LEU A 105 16.69 -11.18 19.40
C LEU A 105 16.50 -11.90 20.74
N PRO A 106 17.57 -12.39 21.38
CA PRO A 106 17.43 -13.00 22.70
C PRO A 106 16.76 -11.96 23.58
N LEU A 107 15.62 -12.33 24.16
CA LEU A 107 14.92 -11.54 25.17
C LEU A 107 15.98 -11.19 26.21
N ILE A 108 16.41 -9.91 26.24
CA ILE A 108 17.21 -9.40 27.35
C ILE A 108 16.25 -9.40 28.53
N THR A 109 16.24 -10.51 29.26
CA THR A 109 15.65 -10.60 30.57
C THR A 109 16.34 -9.56 31.44
N THR A 110 15.53 -8.63 31.92
CA THR A 110 15.81 -7.61 32.92
C THR A 110 16.84 -8.09 33.95
N ASN A 111 18.02 -7.46 34.00
CA ASN A 111 18.88 -7.54 35.20
C ASN A 111 19.89 -6.38 35.30
N TRP A 112 19.43 -5.13 35.15
CA TRP A 112 20.22 -3.93 35.44
C TRP A 112 19.79 -3.24 36.75
N ILE A 113 19.55 -4.02 37.81
CA ILE A 113 19.61 -3.52 39.19
C ILE A 113 20.45 -4.50 40.01
N ARG A 114 21.76 -4.23 40.06
CA ARG A 114 22.63 -4.40 41.23
C ARG A 114 23.97 -3.72 40.98
#